data_AF-A0A929UHA8-F1
#
_entry.id   AF-A0A929UHA8-F1
#
_cell.length_a   1.000
_cell.length_b   1.000
_cell.length_c   1.000
_cell.angle_alpha   90.00
_cell.angle_beta   90.00
_cell.angle_gamma   90.00
#
_symmetry.space_group_name_H-M   'P 1'
#
loop_
_entity.id
_entity.type
_entity.pdbx_description
1 polymer ?
#
loop_
_entity_poly.entity_id
_entity_poly.type
_entity_poly.pdbx_seq_one_letter_code
_entity_poly.pdbx_strand_id
1 'polypeptide(L)'
;MKQKTIGIFDSGIGGLTVLYEAMRRLPGERFLFDADTEHAPYGTKEEAQVSRYADAQVRFLLEEGAEGIVVACNTATAVAIEDLRARYHVPIVGMEPAVKPALQMAAGQRVLVLATPITVREKKLHHLLEKYDEDHRADSLAMPGLVDFAEREEFDSVAVKAYLEERFSTL
;
A
#
# COMPACT_ATOMS: atom_id res chain seq x y z
N MET A 1 -7.33 26.44 -14.13
CA MET A 1 -8.03 25.68 -13.07
C MET A 1 -7.41 26.06 -11.73
N LYS A 2 -8.17 26.01 -10.63
CA LYS A 2 -7.63 26.26 -9.29
C LYS A 2 -6.76 25.05 -8.88
N GLN A 3 -5.51 25.31 -8.51
CA GLN A 3 -4.62 24.29 -7.92
C GLN A 3 -5.28 23.68 -6.68
N LYS A 4 -5.27 22.35 -6.59
CA LYS A 4 -5.79 21.56 -5.48
C LYS A 4 -4.65 21.09 -4.57
N THR A 5 -4.97 20.89 -3.31
CA THR A 5 -4.07 20.23 -2.35
C THR A 5 -4.48 18.77 -2.17
N ILE A 6 -3.60 17.84 -2.50
CA ILE A 6 -3.80 16.39 -2.34
C ILE A 6 -3.00 15.93 -1.12
N GLY A 7 -3.69 15.39 -0.12
CA GLY A 7 -3.06 14.69 0.99
C GLY A 7 -2.72 13.28 0.59
N ILE A 8 -1.50 12.83 0.87
CA ILE A 8 -1.05 11.46 0.64
C ILE A 8 -0.48 10.96 1.97
N PHE A 9 -0.90 9.78 2.43
CA PHE A 9 -0.28 9.18 3.60
C PHE A 9 0.13 7.74 3.39
N ASP A 10 1.16 7.34 4.13
CA ASP A 10 1.61 5.96 4.27
C ASP A 10 2.02 5.65 5.71
N SER A 11 2.17 4.36 6.03
CA SER A 11 2.65 3.88 7.32
C SER A 11 4.17 4.09 7.52
N GLY A 12 4.87 4.66 6.54
CA GLY A 12 6.32 4.74 6.50
C GLY A 12 6.80 5.47 5.24
N ILE A 13 8.07 5.27 4.87
CA ILE A 13 8.68 6.01 3.75
C ILE A 13 8.31 5.44 2.37
N GLY A 14 7.74 4.24 2.31
CA GLY A 14 7.36 3.57 1.06
C GLY A 14 6.44 4.40 0.15
N GLY A 15 5.56 5.20 0.75
CA GLY A 15 4.60 6.08 0.09
C GLY A 15 5.23 7.20 -0.72
N LEU A 16 6.53 7.48 -0.51
CA LEU A 16 7.29 8.39 -1.37
C LEU A 16 7.29 7.94 -2.83
N THR A 17 7.20 6.63 -3.10
CA THR A 17 7.05 6.11 -4.46
C THR A 17 5.75 6.55 -5.13
N VAL A 18 4.65 6.58 -4.36
CA VAL A 18 3.34 7.05 -4.83
C VAL A 18 3.34 8.56 -4.98
N LEU A 19 3.92 9.31 -4.03
CA LEU A 19 4.09 10.75 -4.12
C LEU A 19 4.88 11.15 -5.37
N TYR A 20 6.00 10.46 -5.64
CA TYR A 20 6.84 10.70 -6.81
C TYR A 20 6.04 10.57 -8.11
N GLU A 21 5.29 9.46 -8.27
CA GLU A 21 4.45 9.26 -9.45
C GLU A 21 3.30 10.28 -9.55
N ALA A 22 2.71 10.65 -8.42
CA ALA A 22 1.67 11.68 -8.37
C ALA A 22 2.20 13.04 -8.85
N MET A 23 3.37 13.47 -8.37
CA MET A 23 4.02 14.71 -8.80
C MET A 23 4.34 14.71 -10.29
N ARG A 24 4.75 13.57 -10.86
CA ARG A 24 5.02 13.44 -12.30
C ARG A 24 3.75 13.54 -13.16
N ARG A 25 2.66 12.94 -12.70
CA ARG A 25 1.40 12.85 -13.45
C ARG A 25 0.51 14.09 -13.27
N LEU A 26 0.66 14.77 -12.14
CA LEU A 26 -0.15 15.93 -11.73
C LEU A 26 0.77 17.11 -11.32
N PRO A 27 1.65 17.60 -12.20
CA PRO A 27 2.66 18.61 -11.85
C PRO A 27 2.08 19.98 -11.45
N GLY A 28 0.79 20.21 -11.69
CA GLY A 28 0.11 21.44 -11.33
C GLY A 28 -0.49 21.45 -9.91
N GLU A 29 -0.51 20.30 -9.23
CA GLU A 29 -1.16 20.15 -7.93
C GLU A 29 -0.16 20.33 -6.76
N ARG A 30 -0.69 20.69 -5.59
CA ARG A 30 0.07 20.74 -4.34
C ARG A 30 -0.10 19.42 -3.59
N PHE A 31 0.97 18.92 -2.97
CA PHE A 31 0.93 17.70 -2.18
C PHE A 31 1.25 17.98 -0.71
N LEU A 32 0.51 17.32 0.17
CA LEU A 32 0.86 17.13 1.58
C LEU A 32 1.15 15.65 1.75
N PHE A 33 2.31 15.31 2.31
CA PHE A 33 2.70 13.93 2.53
C PHE A 33 2.90 13.69 4.02
N ASP A 34 2.26 12.65 4.54
CA ASP A 34 2.39 12.23 5.93
C ASP A 34 2.83 10.76 6.01
N ALA A 35 3.88 10.49 6.76
CA ALA A 35 4.44 9.15 6.94
C ALA A 35 4.48 8.81 8.42
N ASP A 36 3.72 7.80 8.82
CA ASP A 36 3.62 7.35 10.21
C ASP A 36 4.77 6.41 10.61
N THR A 37 5.99 6.93 10.55
CA THR A 37 7.21 6.18 10.87
C THR A 37 7.28 5.72 12.33
N GLU A 38 6.53 6.38 13.23
CA GLU A 38 6.43 6.00 14.64
C GLU A 38 5.72 4.65 14.83
N HIS A 39 4.67 4.38 14.03
CA HIS A 39 3.90 3.15 14.14
C HIS A 39 4.19 2.13 13.03
N ALA A 40 5.16 2.40 12.16
CA ALA A 40 5.64 1.47 11.15
C ALA A 40 6.11 0.12 11.77
N PRO A 41 6.03 -0.99 11.03
CA PRO A 41 5.20 -1.21 9.84
C PRO A 41 3.75 -1.57 10.24
N TYR A 42 2.76 -1.11 9.48
CA TYR A 42 1.35 -1.48 9.74
C TYR A 42 1.06 -2.96 9.54
N GLY A 43 1.81 -3.61 8.65
CA GLY A 43 1.59 -5.02 8.26
C GLY A 43 1.71 -6.05 9.39
N THR A 44 2.18 -5.65 10.57
CA THR A 44 2.36 -6.50 11.76
C THR A 44 1.49 -6.06 12.95
N LYS A 45 0.62 -5.07 12.77
CA LYS A 45 -0.26 -4.53 13.82
C LYS A 45 -1.63 -5.19 13.79
N GLU A 46 -2.44 -4.95 14.82
CA GLU A 46 -3.86 -5.32 14.79
C GLU A 46 -4.65 -4.39 13.86
N GLU A 47 -5.67 -4.92 13.17
CA GLU A 47 -6.52 -4.15 12.24
C GLU A 47 -7.14 -2.91 12.90
N ALA A 48 -7.56 -3.03 14.16
CA ALA A 48 -8.11 -1.91 14.93
C ALA A 48 -7.08 -0.80 15.17
N GLN A 49 -5.79 -1.14 15.33
CA GLN A 49 -4.72 -0.15 15.45
C GLN A 49 -4.48 0.54 14.11
N VAL A 50 -4.38 -0.22 13.02
CA VAL A 50 -4.22 0.32 11.67
C VAL A 50 -5.35 1.28 11.31
N SER A 51 -6.60 0.91 11.62
CA SER A 51 -7.78 1.77 11.40
C SER A 51 -7.69 3.09 12.16
N ARG A 52 -7.24 3.04 13.43
CA ARG A 52 -7.08 4.23 14.27
C ARG A 52 -5.98 5.14 13.74
N TYR A 53 -4.85 4.58 13.31
CA TYR A 53 -3.74 5.38 12.78
C TYR A 53 -4.13 6.02 11.44
N ALA A 54 -4.73 5.25 10.54
CA ALA A 54 -5.23 5.77 9.26
C ALA A 54 -6.24 6.91 9.44
N ASP A 55 -7.18 6.80 10.38
CA ASP A 55 -8.09 7.90 10.72
C ASP A 55 -7.33 9.16 11.17
N ALA A 56 -6.35 9.01 12.05
CA ALA A 56 -5.56 10.12 12.56
C ALA A 56 -4.81 10.85 11.44
N GLN A 57 -4.19 10.12 10.51
CA GLN A 57 -3.49 10.69 9.35
C GLN A 57 -4.46 11.44 8.42
N VAL A 58 -5.65 10.88 8.16
CA VAL A 58 -6.67 11.58 7.36
C VAL A 58 -7.11 12.88 8.04
N ARG A 59 -7.41 12.86 9.35
CA ARG A 59 -7.77 14.10 10.06
C ARG A 59 -6.68 15.15 9.97
N PHE A 60 -5.43 14.76 10.24
CA PHE A 60 -4.28 15.66 10.17
C PHE A 60 -4.14 16.30 8.78
N LEU A 61 -4.17 15.51 7.71
CA LEU A 61 -4.06 16.03 6.35
C LEU A 61 -5.20 16.97 5.97
N LEU A 62 -6.42 16.70 6.45
CA LEU A 62 -7.58 17.57 6.23
C LEU A 62 -7.45 18.89 7.01
N GLU A 63 -6.96 18.84 8.24
CA GLU A 63 -6.66 20.01 9.07
C GLU A 63 -5.59 20.91 8.40
N GLU A 64 -4.60 20.30 7.74
CA GLU A 64 -3.57 20.98 6.94
C GLU A 64 -4.07 21.47 5.55
N GLY A 65 -5.34 21.23 5.23
CA GLY A 65 -6.02 21.78 4.05
C GLY A 65 -6.00 20.89 2.81
N ALA A 66 -5.84 19.57 2.95
CA ALA A 66 -6.07 18.64 1.86
C ALA A 66 -7.54 18.67 1.38
N GLU A 67 -7.74 18.69 0.05
CA GLU A 67 -9.05 18.66 -0.61
C GLU A 67 -9.43 17.26 -1.11
N GLY A 68 -8.48 16.31 -1.03
CA GLY A 68 -8.64 14.90 -1.36
C GLY A 68 -7.49 14.09 -0.77
N ILE A 69 -7.70 12.81 -0.53
CA ILE A 69 -6.76 11.93 0.16
C ILE A 69 -6.38 10.74 -0.72
N VAL A 70 -5.10 10.42 -0.72
CA VAL A 70 -4.54 9.19 -1.26
C VAL A 70 -3.96 8.36 -0.11
N VAL A 71 -4.54 7.19 0.12
CA VAL A 71 -3.99 6.17 1.02
C VAL A 71 -2.94 5.38 0.24
N ALA A 72 -1.67 5.74 0.37
CA ALA A 72 -0.56 5.10 -0.34
C ALA A 72 -0.16 3.74 0.29
N CYS A 73 -0.53 3.50 1.55
CA CYS A 73 -0.30 2.23 2.22
C CYS A 73 -1.25 1.14 1.70
N ASN A 74 -0.72 0.04 1.17
CA ASN A 74 -1.54 -1.14 0.84
C ASN A 74 -2.23 -1.73 2.09
N THR A 75 -1.53 -1.75 3.23
CA THR A 75 -2.08 -2.29 4.48
C THR A 75 -3.22 -1.41 5.00
N ALA A 76 -3.03 -0.09 5.12
CA ALA A 76 -4.11 0.80 5.54
C ALA A 76 -5.27 0.82 4.53
N THR A 77 -4.97 0.69 3.22
CA THR A 77 -6.04 0.57 2.22
C THR A 77 -6.87 -0.69 2.46
N ALA A 78 -6.22 -1.83 2.67
CA ALA A 78 -6.93 -3.09 2.85
C ALA A 78 -7.80 -3.09 4.10
N VAL A 79 -7.33 -2.47 5.19
CA VAL A 79 -8.02 -2.46 6.49
C VAL A 79 -9.08 -1.36 6.60
N ALA A 80 -8.78 -0.13 6.17
CA ALA A 80 -9.53 1.06 6.60
C ALA A 80 -10.26 1.83 5.49
N ILE A 81 -10.02 1.53 4.21
CA ILE A 81 -10.45 2.43 3.11
C ILE A 81 -11.96 2.65 3.05
N GLU A 82 -12.77 1.62 3.32
CA GLU A 82 -14.23 1.73 3.27
C GLU A 82 -14.77 2.58 4.42
N ASP A 83 -14.24 2.39 5.63
CA ASP A 83 -14.60 3.20 6.80
C ASP A 83 -14.20 4.67 6.63
N LEU A 84 -13.01 4.92 6.06
CA LEU A 84 -12.55 6.28 5.75
C LEU A 84 -13.49 6.95 4.72
N ARG A 85 -13.88 6.23 3.65
CA ARG A 85 -14.81 6.73 2.64
C ARG A 85 -16.21 7.00 3.20
N ALA A 86 -16.66 6.19 4.16
CA ALA A 86 -17.94 6.41 4.82
C ALA A 86 -17.91 7.60 5.80
N ARG A 87 -16.75 7.89 6.40
CA ARG A 87 -16.56 8.93 7.42
C ARG A 87 -16.33 10.32 6.83
N TYR A 88 -15.59 10.42 5.73
CA TYR A 88 -15.15 11.71 5.17
C TYR A 88 -15.83 12.01 3.83
N HIS A 89 -16.14 13.28 3.61
CA HIS A 89 -16.85 13.76 2.42
C HIS A 89 -15.91 14.13 1.25
N VAL A 90 -14.60 14.15 1.48
CA VAL A 90 -13.61 14.40 0.43
C VAL A 90 -13.38 13.12 -0.39
N PRO A 91 -12.89 13.22 -1.63
CA PRO A 91 -12.44 12.04 -2.38
C PRO A 91 -11.32 11.32 -1.64
N ILE A 92 -11.49 10.02 -1.39
CA ILE A 92 -10.46 9.14 -0.81
C ILE A 92 -10.14 8.00 -1.78
N VAL A 93 -8.92 8.00 -2.29
CA VAL A 93 -8.37 6.99 -3.20
C VAL A 93 -7.41 6.11 -2.40
N GLY A 94 -7.59 4.79 -2.48
CA GLY A 94 -6.65 3.83 -1.90
C GLY A 94 -5.95 3.03 -2.99
N MET A 95 -4.94 2.27 -2.58
CA MET A 95 -4.24 1.33 -3.47
C MET A 95 -5.15 0.18 -3.91
N GLU A 96 -4.93 -0.27 -5.14
CA GLU A 96 -5.51 -1.50 -5.67
C GLU A 96 -4.38 -2.51 -5.89
N PRO A 97 -4.44 -3.72 -5.31
CA PRO A 97 -3.48 -4.77 -5.62
C PRO A 97 -3.36 -5.00 -7.13
N ALA A 98 -2.14 -4.98 -7.65
CA ALA A 98 -1.85 -5.03 -9.08
C ALA A 98 -2.00 -6.44 -9.70
N VAL A 99 -2.93 -7.26 -9.19
CA VAL A 99 -3.16 -8.66 -9.60
C VAL A 99 -3.62 -8.74 -11.04
N LYS A 100 -4.66 -7.98 -11.40
CA LYS A 100 -5.21 -7.95 -12.77
C LYS A 100 -4.15 -7.59 -13.82
N PRO A 101 -3.43 -6.46 -13.72
CA PRO A 101 -2.42 -6.14 -14.72
C PRO A 101 -1.28 -7.16 -14.73
N ALA A 102 -0.86 -7.70 -13.57
CA ALA A 102 0.17 -8.73 -13.52
C ALA A 102 -0.25 -10.00 -14.30
N LEU A 103 -1.47 -10.50 -14.10
CA LEU A 103 -1.99 -11.67 -14.81
C LEU A 103 -2.11 -11.43 -16.33
N GLN A 104 -2.53 -10.23 -16.74
CA GLN A 104 -2.61 -9.84 -18.15
C GLN A 104 -1.22 -9.76 -18.81
N MET A 105 -0.21 -9.25 -18.09
CA MET A 105 1.15 -9.11 -18.58
C MET A 105 1.93 -10.43 -18.58
N ALA A 106 1.59 -11.36 -17.68
CA ALA A 106 2.30 -12.63 -17.52
C ALA A 106 2.12 -13.60 -18.70
N ALA A 107 1.21 -13.34 -19.64
CA ALA A 107 1.07 -14.08 -20.90
C ALA A 107 1.07 -15.63 -20.75
N GLY A 108 0.41 -16.16 -19.72
CA GLY A 108 0.36 -17.60 -19.42
C GLY A 108 1.29 -18.06 -18.28
N GLN A 109 2.24 -17.23 -17.84
CA GLN A 109 3.17 -17.55 -16.74
C GLN A 109 2.54 -17.39 -15.35
N ARG A 110 3.10 -18.07 -14.34
CA ARG A 110 2.70 -17.88 -12.94
C ARG A 110 3.08 -16.49 -12.45
N VAL A 111 2.27 -15.92 -11.55
CA VAL A 111 2.47 -14.62 -10.92
C VAL A 111 2.66 -14.82 -9.42
N LEU A 112 3.65 -14.16 -8.83
CA LEU A 112 3.82 -14.14 -7.38
C LEU A 112 3.54 -12.73 -6.84
N VAL A 113 2.54 -12.63 -5.98
CA VAL A 113 2.15 -11.39 -5.30
C VAL A 113 2.81 -11.35 -3.93
N LEU A 114 3.75 -10.43 -3.74
CA LEU A 114 4.40 -10.21 -2.45
C LEU A 114 3.69 -9.08 -1.71
N ALA A 115 3.33 -9.31 -0.45
CA ALA A 115 2.71 -8.26 0.37
C ALA A 115 2.97 -8.46 1.86
N THR A 116 2.50 -7.51 2.68
CA THR A 116 2.54 -7.64 4.15
C THR A 116 1.59 -8.74 4.63
N PRO A 117 1.83 -9.33 5.82
CA PRO A 117 1.00 -10.40 6.36
C PRO A 117 -0.49 -10.06 6.44
N ILE A 118 -0.86 -8.82 6.78
CA ILE A 118 -2.25 -8.36 6.77
C ILE A 118 -2.77 -8.35 5.33
N THR A 119 -2.11 -7.62 4.43
CA THR A 119 -2.55 -7.50 3.02
C THR A 119 -2.77 -8.85 2.33
N VAL A 120 -1.93 -9.85 2.62
CA VAL A 120 -2.09 -11.21 2.06
C VAL A 120 -3.38 -11.89 2.51
N ARG A 121 -3.83 -11.65 3.75
CA ARG A 121 -5.04 -12.27 4.33
C ARG A 121 -6.31 -11.46 4.06
N GLU A 122 -6.16 -10.25 3.56
CA GLU A 122 -7.25 -9.31 3.41
C GLU A 122 -8.21 -9.71 2.28
N LYS A 123 -9.51 -9.52 2.55
CA LYS A 123 -10.58 -9.93 1.63
C LYS A 123 -10.45 -9.28 0.27
N LYS A 124 -9.93 -8.05 0.21
CA LYS A 124 -9.75 -7.30 -1.03
C LYS A 124 -8.80 -8.03 -1.99
N LEU A 125 -7.67 -8.54 -1.51
CA LEU A 125 -6.73 -9.28 -2.36
C LEU A 125 -7.35 -10.59 -2.83
N HIS A 126 -7.98 -11.35 -1.92
CA HIS A 126 -8.66 -12.60 -2.26
C HIS A 126 -9.74 -12.41 -3.32
N HIS A 127 -10.59 -11.39 -3.18
CA HIS A 127 -11.63 -11.09 -4.16
C HIS A 127 -11.06 -10.76 -5.55
N LEU A 128 -9.93 -10.08 -5.63
CA LEU A 128 -9.27 -9.79 -6.91
C LEU A 128 -8.68 -11.03 -7.55
N LEU A 129 -8.08 -11.92 -6.75
CA LEU A 129 -7.58 -13.21 -7.22
C LEU A 129 -8.74 -14.07 -7.75
N GLU A 130 -9.82 -14.24 -6.99
CA GLU A 130 -11.02 -14.98 -7.42
C GLU A 130 -11.63 -14.41 -8.71
N LYS A 131 -11.59 -13.09 -8.87
CA LYS A 131 -12.19 -12.40 -10.02
C LYS A 131 -11.35 -12.45 -11.29
N TYR A 132 -10.02 -12.49 -11.17
CA TYR A 132 -9.12 -12.30 -12.32
C TYR A 132 -8.21 -13.48 -12.60
N ASP A 133 -8.01 -14.39 -11.65
CA ASP A 133 -7.12 -15.55 -11.77
C ASP A 133 -7.90 -16.85 -12.04
N GLU A 134 -8.57 -16.91 -13.19
CA GLU A 134 -9.39 -18.06 -13.58
C GLU A 134 -8.59 -19.38 -13.60
N ASP A 135 -7.33 -19.31 -14.00
CA ASP A 135 -6.42 -20.45 -14.16
C ASP A 135 -5.60 -20.79 -12.90
N HIS A 136 -5.82 -20.10 -11.77
CA HIS A 136 -5.10 -20.34 -10.50
C HIS A 136 -3.57 -20.21 -10.66
N ARG A 137 -3.14 -19.17 -11.37
CA ARG A 137 -1.75 -18.87 -11.73
C ARG A 137 -1.09 -17.86 -10.80
N ALA A 138 -1.84 -17.21 -9.92
CA ALA A 138 -1.32 -16.25 -8.95
C ALA A 138 -1.20 -16.87 -7.56
N ASP A 139 0.02 -16.85 -7.02
CA ASP A 139 0.30 -17.15 -5.62
C ASP A 139 0.51 -15.85 -4.84
N SER A 140 0.19 -15.85 -3.55
CA SER A 140 0.49 -14.75 -2.65
C SER A 140 1.45 -15.18 -1.55
N LEU A 141 2.52 -14.42 -1.31
CA LEU A 141 3.52 -14.71 -0.28
C LEU A 141 3.72 -13.51 0.64
N ALA A 142 3.56 -13.74 1.95
CA ALA A 142 3.83 -12.73 2.96
C ALA A 142 5.35 -12.52 3.13
N MET A 143 5.78 -11.27 3.05
CA MET A 143 7.19 -10.86 3.09
C MET A 143 7.44 -9.72 4.11
N PRO A 144 7.16 -9.95 5.41
CA PRO A 144 7.25 -8.89 6.44
C PRO A 144 8.64 -8.24 6.50
N GLY A 145 9.72 -9.01 6.31
CA GLY A 145 11.09 -8.50 6.42
C GLY A 145 11.47 -7.49 5.35
N LEU A 146 10.81 -7.47 4.19
CA LEU A 146 11.10 -6.49 3.14
C LEU A 146 10.80 -5.05 3.57
N VAL A 147 9.81 -4.85 4.45
CA VAL A 147 9.51 -3.53 4.97
C VAL A 147 10.62 -3.07 5.91
N ASP A 148 11.08 -3.94 6.82
CA ASP A 148 12.17 -3.62 7.74
C ASP A 148 13.48 -3.29 7.02
N PHE A 149 13.76 -3.99 5.92
CA PHE A 149 14.89 -3.68 5.04
C PHE A 149 14.73 -2.32 4.36
N ALA A 150 13.55 -2.04 3.79
CA ALA A 150 13.28 -0.79 3.10
C ALA A 150 13.36 0.44 4.02
N GLU A 151 12.83 0.35 5.25
CA GLU A 151 12.91 1.43 6.25
C GLU A 151 14.34 1.71 6.74
N ARG A 152 15.27 0.74 6.58
CA ARG A 152 16.72 0.93 6.82
C ARG A 152 17.49 1.33 5.57
N GLU A 153 16.80 1.60 4.47
CA GLU A 153 17.39 1.87 3.15
C GLU A 153 18.31 0.73 2.64
N GLU A 154 18.04 -0.49 3.11
CA GLU A 154 18.85 -1.68 2.82
C GLU A 154 18.20 -2.49 1.68
N PHE A 155 18.51 -2.16 0.43
CA PHE A 155 17.83 -2.77 -0.73
C PHE A 155 18.61 -3.89 -1.43
N ASP A 156 19.94 -3.89 -1.34
CA ASP A 156 20.82 -4.86 -2.00
C ASP A 156 21.96 -5.29 -1.08
N SER A 157 21.60 -5.98 0.01
CA SER A 157 22.55 -6.54 0.97
C SER A 157 22.57 -8.07 0.93
N VAL A 158 23.59 -8.67 1.55
CA VAL A 158 23.64 -10.12 1.77
C VAL A 158 22.45 -10.57 2.62
N ALA A 159 22.00 -9.76 3.58
CA ALA A 159 20.85 -10.10 4.43
C ALA A 159 19.54 -10.08 3.63
N VAL A 160 19.35 -9.12 2.72
CA VAL A 160 18.18 -9.09 1.82
C VAL A 160 18.16 -10.33 0.92
N LYS A 161 19.31 -10.68 0.32
CA LYS A 161 19.42 -11.87 -0.55
C LYS A 161 19.14 -13.15 0.21
N ALA A 162 19.74 -13.33 1.39
CA ALA A 162 19.49 -14.48 2.24
C ALA A 162 18.02 -14.61 2.65
N TYR A 163 17.37 -13.47 2.99
CA TYR A 163 15.94 -13.45 3.27
C TYR A 163 15.12 -13.89 2.06
N LEU A 164 15.38 -13.35 0.87
CA LEU A 164 14.68 -13.75 -0.36
C LEU A 164 14.87 -15.23 -0.68
N GLU A 165 16.09 -15.76 -0.58
CA GLU A 165 16.42 -17.17 -0.80
C GLU A 165 15.66 -18.09 0.17
N GLU A 166 15.67 -17.76 1.47
CA GLU A 166 14.93 -18.50 2.49
C GLU A 166 13.43 -18.51 2.17
N ARG A 167 12.85 -17.35 1.88
CA ARG A 167 11.39 -17.23 1.66
C ARG A 167 10.96 -17.93 0.38
N PHE A 168 11.72 -17.81 -0.71
CA PHE A 168 11.40 -18.46 -1.99
C PHE A 168 11.65 -19.97 -1.98
N SER A 169 12.48 -20.50 -1.08
CA SER A 169 12.65 -21.96 -0.92
C SER A 169 11.37 -22.68 -0.46
N THR A 170 10.35 -21.92 -0.02
CA THR A 170 9.06 -22.45 0.43
C THR A 170 7.98 -22.52 -0.65
N LEU A 171 8.31 -22.09 -1.88
CA LEU A 171 7.45 -22.15 -3.07
C LEU A 171 7.79 -23.38 -3.92
#